data_AF-A0A814UAN6-F1
#
_entry.id   AF-A0A814UAN6-F1
#
_cell.length_a   1.000
_cell.length_b   1.000
_cell.length_c   1.000
_cell.angle_alpha   90.00
_cell.angle_beta   90.00
_cell.angle_gamma   90.00
#
_symmetry.space_group_name_H-M   'P 1'
#
loop_
_entity.id
_entity.type
_entity.pdbx_description
1 polymer ?
#
loop_
_entity_poly.entity_id
_entity_poly.type
_entity_poly.pdbx_seq_one_letter_code
_entity_poly.pdbx_strand_id
1 'polypeptide(L)'
;MTEAYGDVEIEHMGPRYGPMSGLEMVYIVLKGQVLKNDIKIEINEPYFNWNYSVENFTKNGKVIYFEMPPFPHPGYETVKANIIILYKGEELFQSPYLYKGSLDQALAELSLNGLPPTTTSSSSSSLVAAMPKVDDLKWLFDTNASSNSRTQRKTINKSRKRLKK
;
A
#
# COMPACT_ATOMS: atom_id res chain seq x y z
N MET A 1 -2.95 -10.87 -38.22
CA MET A 1 -2.60 -11.59 -36.98
C MET A 1 -3.53 -11.07 -35.89
N THR A 2 -4.52 -11.87 -35.49
CA THR A 2 -5.44 -11.58 -34.40
C THR A 2 -4.91 -12.34 -33.18
N GLU A 3 -4.21 -11.64 -32.29
CA GLU A 3 -3.85 -12.21 -30.99
C GLU A 3 -5.15 -12.56 -30.27
N ALA A 4 -5.29 -13.83 -29.89
CA ALA A 4 -6.39 -14.29 -29.05
C ALA A 4 -6.21 -13.64 -27.67
N TYR A 5 -6.90 -12.53 -27.45
CA TYR A 5 -7.03 -11.92 -26.13
C TYR A 5 -7.77 -12.94 -25.26
N GLY A 6 -7.03 -13.67 -24.41
CA GLY A 6 -7.63 -14.48 -23.37
C GLY A 6 -8.46 -13.63 -22.40
N ASP A 7 -9.21 -14.28 -21.50
CA ASP A 7 -10.07 -13.61 -20.52
C ASP A 7 -9.29 -12.52 -19.76
N VAL A 8 -9.72 -11.27 -19.96
CA VAL A 8 -9.16 -10.09 -19.29
C VAL A 8 -9.94 -9.91 -18.00
N GLU A 9 -9.24 -9.89 -16.87
CA GLU A 9 -9.84 -9.71 -15.55
C GLU A 9 -8.85 -8.96 -14.64
N ILE A 10 -9.33 -8.40 -13.53
CA ILE A 10 -8.48 -7.80 -12.51
C ILE A 10 -8.35 -8.78 -11.35
N GLU A 11 -7.11 -9.21 -11.07
CA GLU A 11 -6.82 -10.14 -9.97
C GLU A 11 -6.70 -9.40 -8.64
N HIS A 12 -6.05 -8.25 -8.65
CA HIS A 12 -5.77 -7.49 -7.43
C HIS A 12 -5.65 -5.98 -7.72
N MET A 13 -6.07 -5.16 -6.75
CA MET A 13 -5.86 -3.73 -6.75
C MET A 13 -5.49 -3.25 -5.35
N GLY A 14 -4.47 -2.39 -5.24
CA GLY A 14 -4.07 -1.76 -3.98
C GLY A 14 -3.15 -0.57 -4.19
N PRO A 15 -2.90 0.25 -3.14
CA PRO A 15 -3.61 0.26 -1.86
C PRO A 15 -5.08 0.69 -2.01
N ARG A 16 -5.89 0.42 -0.99
CA ARG A 16 -7.35 0.75 -0.96
C ARG A 16 -7.67 2.04 -0.21
N TYR A 17 -6.65 2.73 0.28
CA TYR A 17 -6.78 3.98 0.98
C TYR A 17 -5.49 4.79 0.83
N GLY A 18 -5.58 6.09 1.03
CA GLY A 18 -4.41 6.98 1.03
C GLY A 18 -4.78 8.42 1.39
N PRO A 19 -3.80 9.33 1.35
CA PRO A 19 -3.98 10.73 1.72
C PRO A 19 -5.01 11.44 0.84
N MET A 20 -5.70 12.42 1.44
CA MET A 20 -6.68 13.31 0.78
C MET A 20 -5.99 14.22 -0.24
N SER A 21 -4.72 14.53 -0.03
CA SER A 21 -3.84 15.21 -0.98
C SER A 21 -3.56 14.40 -2.26
N GLY A 22 -3.98 13.13 -2.33
CA GLY A 22 -3.66 12.24 -3.45
C GLY A 22 -2.18 11.86 -3.48
N LEU A 23 -1.63 11.66 -4.68
CA LEU A 23 -0.23 11.25 -4.94
C LEU A 23 0.12 9.83 -4.49
N GLU A 24 -0.83 9.10 -3.90
CA GLU A 24 -0.66 7.69 -3.58
C GLU A 24 -0.59 6.87 -4.85
N MET A 25 0.45 6.04 -4.97
CA MET A 25 0.63 5.14 -6.10
C MET A 25 -0.27 3.92 -5.95
N VAL A 26 -1.28 3.82 -6.82
CA VAL A 26 -2.15 2.65 -6.94
C VAL A 26 -1.65 1.73 -8.02
N TYR A 27 -1.64 0.44 -7.71
CA TYR A 27 -1.32 -0.62 -8.64
C TYR A 27 -2.51 -1.56 -8.87
N ILE A 28 -2.64 -2.03 -10.11
CA ILE A 28 -3.64 -3.00 -10.55
C ILE A 28 -2.89 -4.17 -11.19
N VAL A 29 -3.23 -5.39 -10.80
CA VAL A 29 -2.72 -6.63 -11.40
C VAL A 29 -3.79 -7.22 -12.32
N LEU A 30 -3.45 -7.35 -13.61
CA LEU A 30 -4.32 -7.88 -14.65
C LEU A 30 -4.06 -9.37 -14.89
N LYS A 31 -5.14 -10.09 -15.18
CA LYS A 31 -5.11 -11.38 -15.86
C LYS A 31 -5.25 -11.15 -17.36
N GLY A 32 -4.56 -11.96 -18.16
CA GLY A 32 -4.49 -11.80 -19.61
C GLY A 32 -3.45 -10.78 -20.09
N GLN A 33 -3.41 -10.54 -21.39
CA GLN A 33 -2.59 -9.50 -22.02
C GLN A 33 -3.50 -8.42 -22.58
N VAL A 34 -3.20 -7.17 -22.28
CA VAL A 34 -4.01 -6.02 -22.68
C VAL A 34 -3.11 -4.92 -23.20
N LEU A 35 -3.54 -4.18 -24.22
CA LEU A 35 -2.85 -2.97 -24.67
C LEU A 35 -3.19 -1.80 -23.73
N LYS A 36 -2.21 -0.91 -23.50
CA LYS A 36 -2.41 0.26 -22.63
C LYS A 36 -3.60 1.11 -23.09
N ASN A 37 -3.73 1.31 -24.40
CA ASN A 37 -4.72 2.20 -25.00
C ASN A 37 -6.16 1.69 -24.90
N ASP A 38 -6.34 0.40 -24.61
CA ASP A 38 -7.67 -0.20 -24.46
C ASP A 38 -8.21 -0.04 -23.03
N ILE A 39 -7.41 0.47 -22.10
CA ILE A 39 -7.76 0.61 -20.69
C ILE A 39 -8.01 2.09 -20.38
N LYS A 40 -9.11 2.36 -19.68
CA LYS A 40 -9.37 3.66 -19.05
C LYS A 40 -9.60 3.45 -17.57
N ILE A 41 -9.15 4.41 -16.77
CA ILE A 41 -9.32 4.40 -15.31
C ILE A 41 -10.05 5.69 -14.96
N GLU A 42 -11.20 5.54 -14.31
CA GLU A 42 -12.04 6.64 -13.87
C GLU A 42 -12.21 6.56 -12.36
N ILE A 43 -12.29 7.72 -11.72
CA ILE A 43 -12.45 7.85 -10.28
C ILE A 43 -13.69 8.69 -10.07
N ASN A 44 -14.67 8.13 -9.37
CA ASN A 44 -15.95 8.76 -9.10
C ASN A 44 -16.17 8.85 -7.59
N GLU A 45 -16.57 10.03 -7.13
CA GLU A 45 -17.17 10.23 -5.82
C GLU A 45 -18.59 10.81 -6.01
N PRO A 46 -19.64 10.07 -5.61
CA PRO A 46 -21.01 10.43 -5.97
C PRO A 46 -21.60 11.56 -5.10
N TYR A 47 -21.14 11.74 -3.87
CA TYR A 47 -21.71 12.74 -2.96
C TYR A 47 -21.42 14.17 -3.42
N PHE A 48 -20.21 14.41 -3.92
CA PHE A 48 -19.76 15.70 -4.45
C PHE A 48 -19.86 15.79 -5.98
N ASN A 49 -20.42 14.77 -6.64
CA ASN A 49 -20.47 14.65 -8.11
C ASN A 49 -19.08 14.83 -8.76
N TRP A 50 -18.04 14.36 -8.08
CA TRP A 50 -16.68 14.49 -8.57
C TRP A 50 -16.33 13.29 -9.43
N ASN A 51 -15.87 13.56 -10.65
CA ASN A 51 -15.36 12.56 -11.58
C ASN A 51 -14.00 12.98 -12.08
N TYR A 52 -13.06 12.03 -12.14
CA TYR A 52 -11.71 12.25 -12.61
C TYR A 52 -11.29 11.10 -13.52
N SER A 53 -10.80 11.43 -14.71
CA SER A 53 -10.24 10.44 -15.64
C SER A 53 -8.73 10.45 -15.51
N VAL A 54 -8.13 9.29 -15.25
CA VAL A 54 -6.67 9.18 -15.11
C VAL A 54 -6.04 9.17 -16.49
N GLU A 55 -5.50 10.31 -16.91
CA GLU A 55 -4.86 10.47 -18.22
C GLU A 55 -3.51 9.76 -18.29
N ASN A 56 -2.74 9.81 -17.19
CA ASN A 56 -1.38 9.31 -17.13
C ASN A 56 -1.26 8.13 -16.18
N PHE A 57 -1.06 6.95 -16.76
CA PHE A 57 -0.70 5.74 -16.02
C PHE A 57 0.42 4.99 -16.73
N THR A 58 1.15 4.18 -15.99
CA THR A 58 2.22 3.32 -16.50
C THR A 58 1.76 1.88 -16.54
N LYS A 59 2.05 1.15 -17.61
CA LYS A 59 1.78 -0.29 -17.72
C LYS A 59 3.09 -1.03 -17.89
N ASN A 60 3.39 -1.94 -16.96
CA ASN A 60 4.55 -2.82 -17.00
C ASN A 60 4.09 -4.27 -17.00
N GLY A 61 4.07 -4.90 -18.18
CA GLY A 61 3.56 -6.25 -18.37
C GLY A 61 2.07 -6.35 -18.00
N LYS A 62 1.78 -7.05 -16.90
CA LYS A 62 0.42 -7.26 -16.34
C LYS A 62 0.06 -6.28 -15.23
N VAL A 63 0.97 -5.41 -14.83
CA VAL A 63 0.73 -4.45 -13.74
C VAL A 63 0.55 -3.05 -14.31
N ILE A 64 -0.46 -2.35 -13.82
CA ILE A 64 -0.69 -0.94 -14.10
C ILE A 64 -0.43 -0.15 -12.83
N TYR A 65 0.21 1.01 -12.97
CA TYR A 65 0.48 1.96 -11.90
C TYR A 65 -0.06 3.33 -12.28
N PHE A 66 -0.71 3.99 -11.34
CA PHE A 66 -1.16 5.37 -11.50
C PHE A 66 -1.18 6.08 -10.16
N GLU A 67 -1.14 7.40 -10.19
CA GLU A 67 -1.27 8.24 -9.01
C GLU A 67 -2.74 8.57 -8.78
N MET A 68 -3.19 8.47 -7.53
CA MET A 68 -4.50 8.98 -7.16
C MET A 68 -4.49 10.51 -7.20
N PRO A 69 -5.48 11.14 -7.85
CA PRO A 69 -5.61 12.59 -7.87
C PRO A 69 -5.91 13.13 -6.46
N PRO A 70 -5.57 14.40 -6.19
CA PRO A 70 -6.00 15.07 -4.97
C PRO A 70 -7.53 15.17 -4.94
N PHE A 71 -8.12 14.95 -3.77
CA PHE A 71 -9.55 15.16 -3.58
C PHE A 71 -9.85 16.66 -3.48
N PRO A 72 -10.84 17.20 -4.23
CA PRO A 72 -11.06 18.65 -4.35
C PRO A 72 -11.54 19.35 -3.08
N HIS A 73 -11.99 18.61 -2.05
CA HIS A 73 -12.51 19.17 -0.81
C HIS A 73 -11.70 18.70 0.41
N PRO A 74 -10.56 19.35 0.73
CA PRO A 74 -9.61 18.88 1.75
C PRO A 74 -10.07 19.04 3.23
N GLY A 75 -11.36 19.23 3.50
CA GLY A 75 -11.87 19.43 4.87
C GLY A 75 -12.40 18.17 5.57
N TYR A 76 -12.45 17.04 4.86
CA TYR A 76 -13.08 15.82 5.35
C TYR A 76 -12.08 14.83 5.93
N GLU A 77 -12.44 14.19 7.04
CA GLU A 77 -11.59 13.20 7.69
C GLU A 77 -11.46 11.93 6.84
N THR A 78 -12.55 11.46 6.23
CA THR A 78 -12.56 10.29 5.36
C THR A 78 -13.60 10.46 4.25
N VAL A 79 -13.22 10.14 3.01
CA VAL A 79 -14.11 10.17 1.84
C VAL A 79 -13.93 8.89 1.04
N LYS A 80 -15.04 8.29 0.60
CA LYS A 80 -15.04 7.05 -0.19
C LYS A 80 -15.29 7.37 -1.66
N ALA A 81 -14.26 7.22 -2.49
CA ALA A 81 -14.39 7.24 -3.94
C ALA A 81 -14.43 5.80 -4.50
N ASN A 82 -14.88 5.65 -5.73
CA ASN A 82 -14.84 4.40 -6.48
C ASN A 82 -13.86 4.56 -7.64
N ILE A 83 -12.91 3.63 -7.74
CA ILE A 83 -12.06 3.47 -8.92
C ILE A 83 -12.78 2.49 -9.85
N ILE A 84 -13.03 2.93 -11.08
CA ILE A 84 -13.71 2.19 -12.14
C ILE A 84 -12.67 1.95 -13.24
N ILE A 85 -12.52 0.70 -13.64
CA ILE A 85 -11.59 0.30 -14.69
C ILE A 85 -12.41 -0.19 -15.87
N LEU A 86 -12.21 0.47 -17.00
CA LEU A 86 -12.90 0.18 -18.26
C LEU A 86 -11.93 -0.50 -19.22
N TYR A 87 -12.38 -1.57 -19.87
CA TYR A 87 -11.66 -2.20 -20.98
C TYR A 87 -12.52 -2.08 -22.25
N LYS A 88 -11.99 -1.43 -23.29
CA LYS A 88 -12.70 -1.16 -24.56
C LYS A 88 -14.07 -0.47 -24.39
N GLY A 89 -14.22 0.29 -23.31
CA GLY A 89 -15.46 1.03 -23.00
C GLY A 89 -16.45 0.27 -22.12
N GLU A 90 -16.16 -0.98 -21.75
CA GLU A 90 -16.98 -1.77 -20.83
C GLU A 90 -16.36 -1.79 -19.44
N GLU A 91 -17.20 -1.74 -18.40
CA GLU A 91 -16.75 -1.85 -17.01
C GLU A 91 -16.20 -3.25 -16.74
N LEU A 92 -14.90 -3.30 -16.49
CA LEU A 92 -14.20 -4.53 -16.15
C LEU A 92 -14.23 -4.77 -14.65
N PHE A 93 -14.10 -3.71 -13.86
CA PHE A 93 -14.00 -3.80 -12.41
C PHE A 93 -14.29 -2.45 -11.75
N GLN A 94 -14.84 -2.51 -10.54
CA GLN A 94 -15.03 -1.36 -9.67
C GLN A 94 -14.55 -1.70 -8.27
N SER A 95 -13.83 -0.76 -7.64
CA SER A 95 -13.38 -0.94 -6.27
C SER A 95 -13.36 0.37 -5.48
N PRO A 96 -13.75 0.33 -4.20
CA PRO A 96 -13.73 1.51 -3.36
C PRO A 96 -12.31 1.88 -2.94
N TYR A 97 -12.04 3.18 -2.93
CA TYR A 97 -10.84 3.80 -2.40
C TYR A 97 -11.20 4.80 -1.32
N LEU A 98 -10.54 4.70 -0.17
CA LEU A 98 -10.77 5.59 0.97
C LEU A 98 -9.69 6.66 1.04
N TYR A 99 -10.04 7.89 0.71
CA TYR A 99 -9.20 9.00 1.07
C TYR A 99 -9.30 9.26 2.58
N LYS A 100 -8.16 9.54 3.23
CA LYS A 100 -8.08 9.83 4.67
C LYS A 100 -7.27 11.10 4.92
N GLY A 101 -7.91 12.12 5.50
CA GLY A 101 -7.26 13.39 5.84
C GLY A 101 -6.25 13.31 6.98
N SER A 102 -6.36 12.30 7.85
CA SER A 102 -5.35 12.08 8.91
C SER A 102 -3.98 11.67 8.38
N LEU A 103 -3.93 11.10 7.17
CA LEU A 103 -2.66 10.78 6.51
C LEU A 103 -1.96 12.04 6.00
N ASP A 104 -2.71 13.06 5.57
CA ASP A 104 -2.14 14.35 5.14
C ASP A 104 -1.43 15.05 6.31
N GLN A 105 -2.01 14.99 7.51
CA GLN A 105 -1.41 15.55 8.72
C GLN A 105 -0.08 14.87 9.05
N ALA A 106 -0.05 13.53 9.01
CA ALA A 106 1.18 12.77 9.23
C ALA A 106 2.25 13.09 8.18
N LEU A 107 1.87 13.22 6.91
CA LEU A 107 2.80 13.61 5.84
C LEU A 107 3.34 15.03 6.03
N ALA A 108 2.50 15.97 6.48
CA ALA A 108 2.92 17.34 6.79
C ALA A 108 3.91 17.38 7.96
N GLU A 109 3.69 16.59 9.02
CA GLU A 109 4.60 16.51 10.18
C GLU A 109 5.96 15.88 9.81
N LEU A 110 5.96 14.83 8.98
CA LEU A 110 7.19 14.21 8.48
C LEU A 110 8.01 15.17 7.61
N SER A 111 7.33 15.98 6.79
CA SER A 111 7.96 17.04 5.98
C SER A 111 8.60 18.12 6.86
N LEU A 112 7.93 18.53 7.94
CA LEU A 112 8.44 19.55 8.86
C LEU A 112 9.66 19.08 9.68
N ASN A 113 9.69 17.79 10.04
CA ASN A 113 10.74 17.20 10.88
C ASN A 113 11.94 16.67 10.06
N GLY A 114 11.92 16.81 8.74
CA GLY A 114 12.98 16.37 7.82
C GLY A 114 14.12 17.37 7.57
N LEU A 115 14.14 18.52 8.25
CA LEU A 115 15.27 19.45 8.24
C LEU A 115 16.16 19.18 9.47
N PRO A 116 17.50 19.01 9.32
CA PRO A 116 18.38 18.95 10.48
C PRO A 116 18.19 20.25 11.29
N PRO A 117 18.17 20.19 12.63
CA PRO A 117 18.05 21.40 13.44
C PRO A 117 19.21 22.32 13.07
N THR A 118 18.89 23.47 12.45
CA THR A 118 19.82 24.58 12.34
C THR A 118 20.09 25.05 13.75
N THR A 119 21.32 24.83 14.20
CA THR A 119 21.85 25.32 15.46
C THR A 119 21.88 26.84 15.44
N THR A 120 20.80 27.50 15.85
CA THR A 120 20.85 28.88 16.30
C THR A 120 21.40 28.89 17.73
N SER A 121 22.71 29.16 17.79
CA SER A 121 23.46 29.45 19.00
C SER A 121 22.83 30.59 19.80
N SER A 122 22.53 30.36 21.08
CA SER A 122 22.71 31.37 22.12
C SER A 122 23.01 30.74 23.49
N SER A 123 24.25 30.97 23.93
CA SER A 123 24.71 31.11 25.32
C SER A 123 24.57 29.94 26.32
N SER A 124 25.70 29.21 26.42
CA SER A 124 26.47 28.93 27.65
C SER A 124 25.84 28.17 28.82
N SER A 125 26.22 26.89 28.96
CA SER A 125 26.94 26.40 30.15
C SER A 125 27.67 25.09 29.84
N SER A 126 28.86 24.99 30.40
CA SER A 126 29.88 23.97 30.16
C SER A 126 29.56 22.61 30.77
N LEU A 127 29.59 21.53 29.98
CA LEU A 127 30.08 20.22 30.40
C LEU A 127 30.73 19.51 29.21
N VAL A 128 32.06 19.39 29.28
CA VAL A 128 32.84 18.47 28.46
C VAL A 128 32.69 17.07 29.06
N ALA A 129 32.10 16.12 28.33
CA ALA A 129 32.35 14.70 28.54
C ALA A 129 31.97 13.87 27.30
N ALA A 130 33.03 13.41 26.60
CA ALA A 130 33.17 12.15 25.89
C ALA A 130 32.29 11.85 24.64
N MET A 131 32.98 11.77 23.50
CA MET A 131 32.54 11.06 22.28
C MET A 131 32.29 9.57 22.60
N PRO A 132 31.16 8.97 22.22
CA PRO A 132 31.05 7.52 22.17
C PRO A 132 31.87 6.97 21.00
N LYS A 133 32.77 6.04 21.33
CA LYS A 133 33.58 5.28 20.37
C LYS A 133 32.68 4.47 19.44
N VAL A 134 33.08 4.40 18.18
CA VAL A 134 32.52 3.51 17.15
C VAL A 134 32.87 2.07 17.52
N ASP A 135 32.06 1.41 18.35
CA ASP A 135 32.19 -0.05 18.63
C ASP A 135 30.88 -0.77 19.05
N ASP A 136 29.70 -0.13 18.93
CA ASP A 136 28.41 -0.74 19.33
C ASP A 136 27.56 -1.31 18.17
N LEU A 137 28.20 -1.76 17.09
CA LEU A 137 27.52 -2.45 15.97
C LEU A 137 28.02 -3.89 15.82
N LYS A 138 27.83 -4.73 16.85
CA LYS A 138 28.31 -6.13 16.81
C LYS A 138 27.41 -7.21 17.42
N TRP A 139 26.08 -7.03 17.48
CA TRP A 139 25.19 -8.04 18.09
C TRP A 139 23.90 -8.38 17.33
N LEU A 140 23.88 -8.30 16.00
CA LEU A 140 22.71 -8.76 15.22
C LEU A 140 23.03 -9.65 14.01
N PHE A 141 24.17 -10.34 14.00
CA PHE A 141 24.40 -11.47 13.10
C PHE A 141 25.32 -12.48 13.78
N ASP A 142 24.75 -13.52 14.37
CA ASP A 142 24.96 -14.90 13.92
C ASP A 142 24.46 -15.94 14.93
N THR A 143 23.61 -16.82 14.41
CA THR A 143 23.53 -18.25 14.66
C THR A 143 23.39 -18.77 16.10
N ASN A 144 22.26 -19.44 16.36
CA ASN A 144 22.31 -20.72 17.07
C ASN A 144 21.36 -21.72 16.41
N ALA A 145 21.96 -22.49 15.51
CA ALA A 145 21.49 -23.82 15.16
C ALA A 145 22.03 -24.83 16.18
N SER A 146 21.23 -25.88 16.41
CA SER A 146 21.61 -27.21 16.90
C SER A 146 21.74 -27.39 18.43
N SER A 147 21.33 -28.48 19.08
CA SER A 147 20.40 -29.61 18.85
C SER A 147 20.42 -30.46 20.14
N ASN A 148 19.29 -31.09 20.48
CA ASN A 148 19.12 -32.36 21.22
C ASN A 148 19.48 -32.38 22.74
N SER A 149 18.72 -33.03 23.64
CA SER A 149 18.02 -34.31 23.47
C SER A 149 17.00 -34.61 24.60
N ARG A 150 16.07 -35.51 24.24
CA ARG A 150 15.57 -36.67 25.02
C ARG A 150 14.28 -36.58 25.88
N THR A 151 13.30 -37.32 25.34
CA THR A 151 12.32 -38.23 26.00
C THR A 151 11.15 -37.62 26.77
N GLN A 152 9.94 -37.71 26.21
CA GLN A 152 8.94 -38.72 26.62
C GLN A 152 7.94 -39.02 25.47
N ARG A 153 7.85 -40.30 25.10
CA ARG A 153 6.72 -40.90 24.37
C ARG A 153 5.64 -41.25 25.39
N LYS A 154 4.38 -40.90 25.12
CA LYS A 154 3.23 -41.79 25.41
C LYS A 154 2.08 -41.51 24.45
N THR A 155 1.70 -42.60 23.79
CA THR A 155 0.64 -42.84 22.83
C THR A 155 -0.75 -42.93 23.49
N ILE A 156 -1.80 -43.04 22.63
CA ILE A 156 -3.17 -43.62 22.86
C ILE A 156 -4.26 -42.54 23.14
N ASN A 157 -5.47 -42.50 22.55
CA ASN A 157 -6.14 -43.24 21.47
C ASN A 157 -7.32 -42.43 20.88
N LYS A 158 -7.74 -42.85 19.68
CA LYS A 158 -9.06 -42.70 19.03
C LYS A 158 -10.28 -42.60 19.97
N SER A 159 -11.26 -41.79 19.56
CA SER A 159 -12.69 -42.17 19.62
C SER A 159 -13.53 -41.47 18.53
N ARG A 160 -13.93 -42.27 17.54
CA ARG A 160 -15.07 -42.04 16.63
C ARG A 160 -16.37 -42.46 17.35
N LYS A 161 -17.44 -41.68 17.20
CA LYS A 161 -18.87 -42.10 17.17
C LYS A 161 -19.62 -40.89 16.60
N ARG A 162 -20.04 -40.84 15.32
CA ARG A 162 -21.21 -41.52 14.71
C ARG A 162 -22.40 -41.61 15.67
N LEU A 163 -23.38 -40.73 15.50
CA LEU A 163 -24.79 -41.07 15.67
C LEU A 163 -25.57 -40.57 14.46
N LYS A 164 -26.28 -41.51 13.83
CA LYS A 164 -27.36 -41.29 12.87
C LYS A 164 -28.63 -40.92 13.65
N LYS A 165 -29.46 -40.04 13.12
CA LYS A 165 -30.82 -40.36 12.68
C LYS A 165 -31.32 -39.27 11.76
#